data_AF-G9MY68-F1
#
_entry.id   AF-G9MY68-F1
#
_cell.length_a   1.000
_cell.length_b   1.000
_cell.length_c   1.000
_cell.angle_alpha   90.00
_cell.angle_beta   90.00
_cell.angle_gamma   90.00
#
_symmetry.space_group_name_H-M   'P 1'
#
loop_
_entity.id
_entity.type
_entity.pdbx_description
1 polymer ?
#
loop_
_entity_poly.entity_id
_entity_poly.type
_entity_poly.pdbx_seq_one_letter_code
_entity_poly.pdbx_strand_id
1 'polypeptide(L)'
;MFYGTSKVLQIAGPDAHGSTLQQRLLNAFRVLEANRTVLYGDSTFLSEKAPDFMASITELMIQTSAFSKQLFEQIESIPEEARLFNPTIVTLAREGTELHHRISDWYDDVSLRSDVVDPFTQLALANHHAVRLFHCKNFTYYTCWQAGTIPQLNQLEIDAYVAAIAYLCDQILKTSNIPGAILLFPLRMAGAHSETEWQRDKVRNLLNRVYNSGFVVAERIQTDLSEFWQYKDEEVGVKLMLN
;
A
#
# COMPACT_ATOMS: atom_id res chain seq x y z
N MET A 1 13.62 -16.86 10.19
CA MET A 1 13.47 -17.05 8.73
C MET A 1 14.38 -16.10 7.92
N PHE A 2 14.54 -14.82 8.28
CA PHE A 2 15.37 -13.84 7.53
C PHE A 2 16.89 -14.11 7.46
N TYR A 3 17.46 -14.85 8.42
CA TYR A 3 18.89 -15.20 8.38
C TYR A 3 19.24 -16.16 7.23
N GLY A 4 18.32 -17.08 6.88
CA GLY A 4 18.51 -18.03 5.78
C GLY A 4 18.45 -17.36 4.41
N THR A 5 17.48 -16.47 4.20
CA THR A 5 17.31 -15.71 2.95
C THR A 5 18.52 -14.81 2.68
N SER A 6 19.04 -14.13 3.72
CA SER A 6 20.28 -13.34 3.62
C SER A 6 21.50 -14.21 3.29
N LYS A 7 21.64 -15.41 3.87
CA LYS A 7 22.72 -16.35 3.56
C LYS A 7 22.66 -16.87 2.12
N VAL A 8 21.47 -17.19 1.62
CA VAL A 8 21.26 -17.63 0.23
C VAL A 8 21.60 -16.51 -0.76
N LEU A 9 21.25 -15.26 -0.43
CA LEU A 9 21.64 -14.07 -1.19
C LEU A 9 23.16 -13.83 -1.17
N GLN A 10 23.82 -14.05 -0.03
CA GLN A 10 25.28 -13.95 0.10
C GLN A 10 26.01 -15.04 -0.70
N ILE A 11 25.51 -16.28 -0.70
CA ILE A 11 26.08 -17.40 -1.48
C ILE A 11 25.93 -17.17 -2.98
N ALA A 12 24.87 -16.48 -3.43
CA ALA A 12 24.64 -16.17 -4.83
C ALA A 12 25.65 -15.17 -5.43
N GLY A 13 26.36 -14.39 -4.59
CA GLY A 13 27.43 -13.46 -4.97
C GLY A 13 27.00 -12.28 -5.87
N PRO A 14 27.69 -11.12 -5.81
CA PRO A 14 27.42 -9.99 -6.70
C PRO A 14 27.80 -10.28 -8.18
N ASP A 15 28.82 -11.11 -8.40
CA ASP A 15 29.52 -11.22 -9.70
C ASP A 15 29.15 -12.44 -10.56
N ALA A 16 28.04 -13.15 -10.28
CA ALA A 16 27.62 -14.27 -11.12
C ALA A 16 27.07 -13.76 -12.47
N HIS A 17 27.89 -13.89 -13.53
CA HIS A 17 27.58 -13.43 -14.87
C HIS A 17 26.37 -14.18 -15.46
N GLY A 18 25.40 -13.45 -16.01
CA GLY A 18 24.38 -14.00 -16.91
C GLY A 18 22.93 -14.07 -16.41
N SER A 19 22.63 -13.73 -15.15
CA SER A 19 21.24 -13.67 -14.66
C SER A 19 20.96 -12.44 -13.80
N THR A 20 19.76 -11.86 -13.95
CA THR A 20 19.34 -10.72 -13.12
C THR A 20 19.15 -11.17 -11.67
N LEU A 21 19.30 -10.26 -10.71
CA LEU A 21 19.05 -10.53 -9.29
C LEU A 21 17.64 -11.14 -9.06
N GLN A 22 16.66 -10.66 -9.84
CA GLN A 22 15.28 -11.16 -9.82
C GLN A 22 15.18 -12.64 -10.20
N GLN A 23 15.90 -13.08 -11.25
CA GLN A 23 15.93 -14.49 -11.66
C GLN A 23 16.57 -15.38 -10.59
N ARG A 24 17.66 -14.90 -9.95
CA ARG A 24 18.33 -15.65 -8.88
C ARG A 24 17.46 -15.82 -7.64
N LEU A 25 16.82 -14.74 -7.21
CA LEU A 25 15.86 -14.76 -6.10
C LEU A 25 14.71 -15.72 -6.39
N LEU A 26 14.12 -15.62 -7.58
CA LEU A 26 13.02 -16.50 -7.99
C LEU A 26 13.44 -17.98 -7.97
N ASN A 27 14.64 -18.30 -8.45
CA ASN A 27 15.17 -19.67 -8.43
C ASN A 27 15.43 -20.16 -7.00
N ALA A 28 15.98 -19.33 -6.13
CA ALA A 28 16.17 -19.67 -4.72
C ALA A 28 14.84 -19.95 -4.00
N PHE A 29 13.82 -19.10 -4.21
CA PHE A 29 12.49 -19.32 -3.68
C PHE A 29 11.85 -20.59 -4.23
N ARG A 30 12.03 -20.88 -5.53
CA ARG A 30 11.53 -22.13 -6.15
C ARG A 30 12.10 -23.38 -5.48
N VAL A 31 13.41 -23.41 -5.21
CA VAL A 31 14.06 -24.55 -4.54
C VAL A 31 13.55 -24.70 -3.10
N LEU A 32 13.44 -23.60 -2.35
CA LEU A 32 12.92 -23.63 -0.99
C LEU A 32 11.47 -24.12 -0.92
N GLU A 33 10.63 -23.64 -1.84
CA GLU A 33 9.23 -24.02 -1.90
C GLU A 33 9.03 -25.45 -2.40
N ALA A 34 9.85 -25.92 -3.35
CA ALA A 34 9.87 -27.33 -3.76
C ALA A 34 10.26 -28.24 -2.59
N ASN A 35 11.29 -27.86 -1.81
CA ASN A 35 11.67 -28.60 -0.61
C ASN A 35 10.54 -28.62 0.43
N ARG A 36 9.86 -27.49 0.66
CA ARG A 36 8.69 -27.43 1.57
C ARG A 36 7.59 -28.39 1.10
N THR A 37 7.24 -28.33 -0.18
CA THR A 37 6.21 -29.17 -0.82
C THR A 37 6.54 -30.66 -0.63
N VAL A 38 7.78 -31.08 -0.90
CA VAL A 38 8.21 -32.48 -0.75
C VAL A 38 8.25 -32.92 0.71
N LEU A 39 8.77 -32.08 1.61
CA LEU A 39 8.94 -32.43 3.02
C LEU A 39 7.63 -32.50 3.78
N TYR A 40 6.66 -31.66 3.42
CA TYR A 40 5.39 -31.53 4.15
C TYR A 40 4.17 -32.05 3.38
N GLY A 41 4.32 -32.43 2.12
CA GLY A 41 3.24 -32.98 1.29
C GLY A 41 2.15 -31.97 0.89
N ASP A 42 2.44 -30.67 1.00
CA ASP A 42 1.50 -29.59 0.71
C ASP A 42 1.45 -29.21 -0.77
N SER A 43 0.40 -28.49 -1.19
CA SER A 43 0.33 -27.83 -2.50
C SER A 43 1.34 -26.69 -2.62
N THR A 44 1.85 -26.44 -3.83
CA THR A 44 2.81 -25.36 -4.12
C THR A 44 2.19 -24.15 -4.82
N PHE A 45 2.45 -22.96 -4.30
CA PHE A 45 2.05 -21.70 -4.95
C PHE A 45 2.85 -21.43 -6.25
N LEU A 46 3.94 -22.15 -6.51
CA LEU A 46 4.71 -22.03 -7.77
C LEU A 46 3.93 -22.50 -9.00
N SER A 47 2.86 -23.26 -8.78
CA SER A 47 1.94 -23.69 -9.84
C SER A 47 0.90 -22.61 -10.19
N GLU A 48 0.74 -21.61 -9.32
CA GLU A 48 -0.21 -20.52 -9.48
C GLU A 48 0.48 -19.36 -10.22
N LYS A 49 -0.12 -18.90 -11.33
CA LYS A 49 0.27 -17.62 -11.92
C LYS A 49 -0.34 -16.51 -11.07
N ALA A 50 0.48 -15.53 -10.69
CA ALA A 50 -0.06 -14.28 -10.16
C ALA A 50 -1.04 -13.69 -11.20
N PRO A 51 -2.28 -13.34 -10.82
CA PRO A 51 -3.24 -12.77 -11.77
C PRO A 51 -2.71 -11.46 -12.38
N ASP A 52 -3.05 -11.19 -13.64
CA ASP A 52 -2.63 -9.96 -14.35
C ASP A 52 -3.02 -8.67 -13.61
N PHE A 53 -4.07 -8.72 -12.78
CA PHE A 53 -4.50 -7.62 -11.92
C PHE A 53 -3.49 -7.27 -10.83
N MET A 54 -2.79 -8.26 -10.26
CA MET A 54 -1.75 -8.01 -9.26
C MET A 54 -0.53 -7.32 -9.87
N ALA A 55 -0.16 -7.67 -11.11
CA ALA A 55 0.93 -7.00 -11.82
C ALA A 55 0.57 -5.54 -12.13
N SER A 56 -0.64 -5.31 -12.66
CA SER A 56 -1.10 -3.96 -13.02
C SER A 56 -1.32 -3.04 -11.81
N ILE A 57 -1.84 -3.54 -10.68
CA ILE A 57 -1.94 -2.70 -9.47
C ILE A 57 -0.57 -2.36 -8.87
N THR A 58 0.38 -3.31 -8.93
CA THR A 58 1.75 -3.06 -8.45
C THR A 58 2.42 -1.98 -9.29
N GLU A 59 2.19 -1.96 -10.61
CA GLU A 59 2.68 -0.89 -11.48
C GLU A 59 2.09 0.47 -11.08
N LEU A 60 0.78 0.55 -10.81
CA LEU A 60 0.15 1.77 -10.33
C LEU A 60 0.70 2.22 -8.97
N MET A 61 0.99 1.29 -8.05
CA MET A 61 1.65 1.61 -6.78
C MET A 61 3.03 2.25 -6.99
N ILE A 62 3.84 1.67 -7.88
CA ILE A 62 5.19 2.17 -8.21
C ILE A 62 5.10 3.57 -8.81
N GLN A 63 4.19 3.77 -9.78
CA GLN A 63 4.00 5.07 -10.42
C GLN A 63 3.50 6.12 -9.45
N THR A 64 2.59 5.77 -8.55
CA THR A 64 2.09 6.68 -7.50
C THR A 64 3.20 7.05 -6.52
N SER A 65 4.05 6.11 -6.14
CA SER A 65 5.21 6.39 -5.29
C SER A 65 6.22 7.30 -5.98
N ALA A 66 6.51 7.07 -7.27
CA ALA A 66 7.43 7.90 -8.04
C ALA A 66 6.90 9.32 -8.20
N PHE A 67 5.61 9.46 -8.54
CA PHE A 67 4.93 10.75 -8.62
C PHE A 67 4.95 11.50 -7.28
N SER A 68 4.61 10.83 -6.18
CA SER A 68 4.63 11.43 -4.83
C SER A 68 6.00 12.03 -4.51
N LYS A 69 7.09 11.28 -4.74
CA LYS A 69 8.45 11.77 -4.55
C LYS A 69 8.73 13.02 -5.40
N GLN A 70 8.45 12.96 -6.69
CA GLN A 70 8.65 14.07 -7.62
C GLN A 70 7.85 15.31 -7.20
N LEU A 71 6.60 15.12 -6.76
CA LEU A 71 5.70 16.18 -6.32
C LEU A 71 6.32 16.95 -5.15
N PHE A 72 6.78 16.25 -4.11
CA PHE A 72 7.39 16.90 -2.95
C PHE A 72 8.69 17.64 -3.33
N GLU A 73 9.59 16.97 -4.06
CA GLU A 73 10.86 17.56 -4.50
C GLU A 73 10.66 18.86 -5.31
N GLN A 74 9.69 18.86 -6.22
CA GLN A 74 9.42 20.04 -7.05
C GLN A 74 8.75 21.17 -6.27
N ILE A 75 7.77 20.87 -5.39
CA ILE A 75 7.10 21.91 -4.60
C ILE A 75 8.06 22.56 -3.61
N GLU A 76 8.91 21.77 -2.96
CA GLU A 76 9.89 22.27 -1.98
C GLU A 76 10.99 23.10 -2.63
N SER A 77 11.29 22.88 -3.91
CA SER A 77 12.21 23.71 -4.68
C SER A 77 11.66 25.12 -5.01
N ILE A 78 10.35 25.34 -4.86
CA ILE A 78 9.68 26.60 -5.16
C ILE A 78 9.42 27.35 -3.85
N PRO A 79 9.87 28.62 -3.71
CA PRO A 79 9.54 29.47 -2.56
C PRO A 79 8.04 29.55 -2.34
N GLU A 80 7.58 29.50 -1.09
CA GLU A 80 6.18 29.35 -0.74
C GLU A 80 5.28 30.43 -1.36
N GLU A 81 5.71 31.69 -1.27
CA GLU A 81 5.07 32.86 -1.87
C GLU A 81 4.93 32.80 -3.40
N ALA A 82 5.77 32.00 -4.08
CA ALA A 82 5.73 31.86 -5.53
C ALA A 82 4.89 30.65 -6.00
N ARG A 83 4.51 29.72 -5.11
CA ARG A 83 3.87 28.44 -5.49
C ARG A 83 2.54 28.64 -6.21
N LEU A 84 1.68 29.53 -5.72
CA LEU A 84 0.30 29.68 -6.22
C LEU A 84 0.22 29.97 -7.73
N PHE A 85 1.19 30.69 -8.28
CA PHE A 85 1.23 31.10 -9.69
C PHE A 85 2.31 30.35 -10.49
N ASN A 86 2.98 29.38 -9.88
CA ASN A 86 4.08 28.68 -10.55
C ASN A 86 3.52 27.63 -11.53
N PRO A 87 3.94 27.65 -12.82
CA PRO A 87 3.45 26.72 -13.84
C PRO A 87 3.76 25.24 -13.52
N THR A 88 4.80 24.97 -12.72
CA THR A 88 5.13 23.62 -12.25
C THR A 88 4.01 23.06 -11.37
N ILE A 89 3.36 23.88 -10.53
CA ILE A 89 2.24 23.43 -9.68
C ILE A 89 1.04 23.01 -10.54
N VAL A 90 0.75 23.77 -11.60
CA VAL A 90 -0.31 23.42 -12.56
C VAL A 90 0.00 22.10 -13.27
N THR A 91 1.27 21.90 -13.65
CA THR A 91 1.73 20.66 -14.29
C THR A 91 1.59 19.46 -13.36
N LEU A 92 2.02 19.59 -12.10
CA LEU A 92 1.89 18.54 -11.08
C LEU A 92 0.43 18.19 -10.78
N ALA A 93 -0.46 19.19 -10.72
CA ALA A 93 -1.89 18.97 -10.54
C ALA A 93 -2.50 18.16 -11.70
N ARG A 94 -2.11 18.49 -12.94
CA ARG A 94 -2.53 17.75 -14.14
C ARG A 94 -2.01 16.31 -14.14
N GLU A 95 -0.71 16.10 -13.91
CA GLU A 95 -0.11 14.75 -13.85
C GLU A 95 -0.73 13.91 -12.74
N GLY A 96 -0.96 14.52 -11.57
CA GLY A 96 -1.67 13.90 -10.46
C GLY A 96 -3.09 13.47 -10.81
N THR A 97 -3.82 14.32 -11.54
CA THR A 97 -5.18 14.03 -12.01
C THR A 97 -5.19 12.93 -13.06
N GLU A 98 -4.25 12.92 -14.00
CA GLU A 98 -4.09 11.85 -14.99
C GLU A 98 -3.83 10.50 -14.32
N LEU A 99 -2.93 10.46 -13.33
CA LEU A 99 -2.67 9.25 -12.57
C LEU A 99 -3.90 8.81 -11.76
N HIS A 100 -4.67 9.75 -11.21
CA HIS A 100 -5.91 9.44 -10.49
C HIS A 100 -6.95 8.75 -11.39
N HIS A 101 -7.12 9.20 -12.64
CA HIS A 101 -8.00 8.52 -13.60
C HIS A 101 -7.53 7.10 -13.86
N ARG A 102 -6.24 6.90 -14.13
CA ARG A 102 -5.67 5.55 -14.37
C ARG A 102 -5.88 4.59 -13.19
N ILE A 103 -5.76 5.08 -11.95
CA ILE A 103 -6.07 4.30 -10.75
C ILE A 103 -7.57 3.96 -10.69
N SER A 104 -8.43 4.90 -11.08
CA SER A 104 -9.90 4.73 -11.04
C SER A 104 -10.36 3.71 -12.08
N ASP A 105 -9.94 3.89 -13.33
CA ASP A 105 -10.31 3.03 -14.47
C ASP A 105 -9.90 1.56 -14.24
N TRP A 106 -8.79 1.33 -13.53
CA TRP A 106 -8.35 -0.02 -13.16
C TRP A 106 -9.40 -0.77 -12.32
N TYR A 107 -10.13 -0.08 -11.45
CA TYR A 107 -11.17 -0.71 -10.62
C TYR A 107 -12.35 -1.20 -11.46
N ASP A 108 -12.78 -0.37 -12.40
CA ASP A 108 -13.90 -0.70 -13.29
C ASP A 108 -13.58 -1.93 -14.13
N ASP A 109 -12.34 -2.00 -14.66
CA ASP A 109 -11.85 -3.15 -15.42
C ASP A 109 -11.81 -4.45 -14.61
N VAL A 110 -11.44 -4.38 -13.32
CA VAL A 110 -11.41 -5.54 -12.42
C VAL A 110 -12.81 -5.96 -12.02
N SER A 111 -13.67 -4.99 -11.68
CA SER A 111 -15.04 -5.25 -11.25
C SER A 111 -15.87 -5.92 -12.34
N LEU A 112 -15.60 -5.64 -13.61
CA LEU A 112 -16.28 -6.26 -14.76
C LEU A 112 -15.85 -7.71 -15.03
N ARG A 113 -14.73 -8.18 -14.46
CA ARG A 113 -14.09 -9.46 -14.82
C ARG A 113 -14.17 -10.54 -13.75
N SER A 114 -14.68 -10.26 -12.54
CA SER A 114 -14.58 -11.17 -11.40
C SER A 114 -15.92 -11.80 -11.00
N ASP A 115 -16.18 -13.02 -11.48
CA ASP A 115 -17.32 -13.85 -11.02
C ASP A 115 -17.02 -14.62 -9.71
N VAL A 116 -15.74 -14.74 -9.33
CA VAL A 116 -15.28 -15.29 -8.04
C VAL A 116 -14.04 -14.52 -7.58
N VAL A 117 -14.11 -13.89 -6.39
CA VAL A 117 -13.01 -13.07 -5.87
C VAL A 117 -12.00 -13.95 -5.13
N ASP A 118 -11.03 -14.47 -5.87
CA ASP A 118 -9.89 -15.21 -5.29
C ASP A 118 -9.04 -14.29 -4.36
N PRO A 119 -8.22 -14.86 -3.46
CA PRO A 119 -7.45 -14.07 -2.49
C PRO A 119 -6.49 -13.03 -3.10
N PHE A 120 -5.96 -13.25 -4.30
CA PHE A 120 -5.10 -12.28 -4.98
C PHE A 120 -5.91 -11.14 -5.58
N THR A 121 -7.12 -11.40 -6.08
CA THR A 121 -8.05 -10.33 -6.47
C THR A 121 -8.44 -9.48 -5.25
N GLN A 122 -8.72 -10.11 -4.09
CA GLN A 122 -8.98 -9.37 -2.84
C GLN A 122 -7.79 -8.49 -2.45
N LEU A 123 -6.56 -9.01 -2.58
CA LEU A 123 -5.34 -8.26 -2.29
C LEU A 123 -5.16 -7.08 -3.27
N ALA A 124 -5.44 -7.29 -4.55
CA ALA A 124 -5.34 -6.25 -5.56
C ALA A 124 -6.33 -5.10 -5.26
N LEU A 125 -7.57 -5.44 -4.89
CA LEU A 125 -8.57 -4.47 -4.46
C LEU A 125 -8.17 -3.72 -3.17
N ALA A 126 -7.59 -4.42 -2.18
CA ALA A 126 -7.09 -3.78 -0.97
C ALA A 126 -5.97 -2.78 -1.29
N ASN A 127 -5.05 -3.15 -2.18
CA ASN A 127 -3.99 -2.25 -2.64
C ASN A 127 -4.54 -1.07 -3.45
N HIS A 128 -5.56 -1.28 -4.28
CA HIS A 128 -6.23 -0.20 -5.01
C HIS A 128 -6.80 0.87 -4.07
N HIS A 129 -7.60 0.46 -3.09
CA HIS A 129 -8.15 1.39 -2.09
C HIS A 129 -7.04 2.11 -1.31
N ALA A 130 -5.97 1.40 -0.97
CA ALA A 130 -4.82 1.99 -0.29
C ALA A 130 -4.07 3.01 -1.15
N VAL A 131 -3.90 2.74 -2.45
CA VAL A 131 -3.29 3.68 -3.41
C VAL A 131 -4.17 4.92 -3.59
N ARG A 132 -5.50 4.76 -3.66
CA ARG A 132 -6.44 5.90 -3.70
C ARG A 132 -6.25 6.82 -2.50
N LEU A 133 -6.23 6.25 -1.28
CA LEU A 133 -5.98 7.00 -0.05
C LEU A 133 -4.61 7.70 -0.09
N PHE A 134 -3.56 6.99 -0.44
CA PHE A 134 -2.20 7.52 -0.52
C PHE A 134 -2.07 8.65 -1.54
N HIS A 135 -2.59 8.46 -2.76
CA HIS A 135 -2.49 9.41 -3.85
C HIS A 135 -3.18 10.74 -3.51
N CYS A 136 -4.43 10.68 -3.06
CA CYS A 136 -5.19 11.88 -2.70
C CYS A 136 -4.59 12.59 -1.49
N LYS A 137 -3.98 11.85 -0.55
CA LYS A 137 -3.33 12.44 0.62
C LYS A 137 -2.14 13.35 0.24
N ASN A 138 -1.41 13.06 -0.84
CA ASN A 138 -0.28 13.87 -1.30
C ASN A 138 -0.66 15.34 -1.56
N PHE A 139 -1.89 15.61 -1.99
CA PHE A 139 -2.34 16.97 -2.28
C PHE A 139 -2.79 17.75 -1.04
N THR A 140 -2.84 17.11 0.14
CA THR A 140 -3.30 17.75 1.38
C THR A 140 -2.20 18.47 2.16
N TYR A 141 -0.94 18.31 1.77
CA TYR A 141 0.22 18.88 2.48
C TYR A 141 0.50 20.35 2.12
N TYR A 142 -0.05 20.84 1.00
CA TYR A 142 0.18 22.20 0.52
C TYR A 142 -1.13 22.87 0.11
N THR A 143 -1.19 24.19 0.23
CA THR A 143 -2.36 25.03 -0.11
C THR A 143 -2.23 25.71 -1.47
N CYS A 144 -1.20 25.37 -2.26
CA CYS A 144 -0.89 26.01 -3.54
C CYS A 144 -1.77 25.56 -4.72
N TRP A 145 -2.72 24.65 -4.47
CA TRP A 145 -3.56 24.06 -5.50
C TRP A 145 -4.73 24.97 -5.87
N GLN A 146 -5.06 25.01 -7.16
CA GLN A 146 -6.29 25.63 -7.63
C GLN A 146 -7.49 24.73 -7.30
N ALA A 147 -8.64 25.34 -7.00
CA ALA A 147 -9.85 24.60 -6.70
C ALA A 147 -10.27 23.72 -7.89
N GLY A 148 -10.54 22.44 -7.63
CA GLY A 148 -10.99 21.48 -8.64
C GLY A 148 -9.92 20.97 -9.60
N THR A 149 -8.64 21.28 -9.38
CA THR A 149 -7.55 20.81 -10.26
C THR A 149 -6.77 19.61 -9.70
N ILE A 150 -7.08 19.19 -8.47
CA ILE A 150 -6.39 18.09 -7.79
C ILE A 150 -7.37 16.98 -7.39
N PRO A 151 -6.90 15.72 -7.37
CA PRO A 151 -7.64 14.62 -6.81
C PRO A 151 -7.92 14.81 -5.32
N GLN A 152 -9.17 14.61 -4.90
CA GLN A 152 -9.59 14.68 -3.51
C GLN A 152 -10.58 13.54 -3.21
N LEU A 153 -10.61 13.10 -1.95
CA LEU A 153 -11.62 12.20 -1.43
C LEU A 153 -12.40 12.92 -0.35
N ASN A 154 -13.71 12.74 -0.32
CA ASN A 154 -14.53 13.16 0.80
C ASN A 154 -14.47 12.13 1.94
N GLN A 155 -14.95 12.51 3.13
CA GLN A 155 -14.87 11.66 4.31
C GLN A 155 -15.63 10.33 4.15
N LEU A 156 -16.78 10.34 3.47
CA LEU A 156 -17.56 9.13 3.20
C LEU A 156 -16.78 8.14 2.34
N GLU A 157 -16.07 8.62 1.31
CA GLU A 157 -15.20 7.80 0.47
C GLU A 157 -14.01 7.24 1.24
N ILE A 158 -13.39 8.07 2.10
CA ILE A 158 -12.29 7.64 2.96
C ILE A 158 -12.75 6.52 3.89
N ASP A 159 -13.86 6.70 4.59
CA ASP A 159 -14.41 5.70 5.51
C ASP A 159 -14.78 4.40 4.79
N ALA A 160 -15.35 4.50 3.58
CA ALA A 160 -15.66 3.35 2.75
C ALA A 160 -14.39 2.57 2.36
N TYR A 161 -13.32 3.26 1.96
CA TYR A 161 -12.04 2.61 1.63
C TYR A 161 -11.37 2.00 2.85
N VAL A 162 -11.38 2.67 4.00
CA VAL A 162 -10.85 2.12 5.27
C VAL A 162 -11.60 0.83 5.63
N ALA A 163 -12.93 0.83 5.56
CA ALA A 163 -13.75 -0.34 5.83
C ALA A 163 -13.50 -1.48 4.83
N ALA A 164 -13.42 -1.17 3.53
CA ALA A 164 -13.16 -2.15 2.48
C ALA A 164 -11.77 -2.80 2.65
N ILE A 165 -10.73 -2.02 2.92
CA ILE A 165 -9.39 -2.55 3.19
C ILE A 165 -9.41 -3.48 4.40
N ALA A 166 -9.99 -3.04 5.52
CA ALA A 166 -10.05 -3.85 6.73
C ALA A 166 -10.81 -5.17 6.50
N TYR A 167 -11.90 -5.13 5.73
CA TYR A 167 -12.67 -6.31 5.34
C TYR A 167 -11.85 -7.27 4.47
N LEU A 168 -11.24 -6.79 3.39
CA LEU A 168 -10.45 -7.60 2.46
C LEU A 168 -9.24 -8.23 3.16
N CYS A 169 -8.50 -7.47 3.96
CA CYS A 169 -7.37 -8.00 4.74
C CYS A 169 -7.82 -9.04 5.77
N ASP A 170 -8.99 -8.86 6.42
CA ASP A 170 -9.54 -9.85 7.34
C ASP A 170 -9.86 -11.17 6.63
N GLN A 171 -10.48 -11.11 5.44
CA GLN A 171 -10.77 -12.30 4.61
C GLN A 171 -9.48 -13.01 4.21
N ILE A 172 -8.52 -12.29 3.63
CA ILE A 172 -7.23 -12.86 3.19
C ILE A 172 -6.53 -13.60 4.34
N LEU A 173 -6.46 -12.99 5.53
CA LEU A 173 -5.83 -13.60 6.70
C LEU A 173 -6.62 -14.78 7.29
N LYS A 174 -7.91 -14.94 6.95
CA LYS A 174 -8.75 -16.06 7.42
C LYS A 174 -8.73 -17.24 6.45
N THR A 175 -8.72 -16.96 5.15
CA THR A 175 -9.10 -17.96 4.14
C THR A 175 -7.99 -18.26 3.14
N SER A 176 -6.80 -17.67 3.28
CA SER A 176 -5.70 -17.86 2.34
C SER A 176 -4.36 -18.09 3.04
N ASN A 177 -3.39 -18.57 2.26
CA ASN A 177 -1.99 -18.69 2.68
C ASN A 177 -1.14 -17.49 2.27
N ILE A 178 -1.76 -16.36 1.87
CA ILE A 178 -1.04 -15.14 1.47
C ILE A 178 -0.27 -14.63 2.71
N PRO A 179 1.06 -14.42 2.61
CA PRO A 179 1.84 -13.87 3.70
C PRO A 179 1.30 -12.53 4.20
N GLY A 180 1.00 -12.44 5.50
CA GLY A 180 0.46 -11.23 6.12
C GLY A 180 1.32 -9.97 5.93
N ALA A 181 2.63 -10.12 5.71
CA ALA A 181 3.53 -9.01 5.37
C ALA A 181 3.11 -8.24 4.11
N ILE A 182 2.44 -8.89 3.14
CA ILE A 182 1.99 -8.24 1.91
C ILE A 182 0.80 -7.29 2.19
N LEU A 183 0.15 -7.43 3.34
CA LEU A 183 -0.97 -6.57 3.77
C LEU A 183 -0.52 -5.32 4.53
N LEU A 184 0.78 -5.14 4.76
CA LEU A 184 1.29 -4.03 5.58
C LEU A 184 1.01 -2.65 4.97
N PHE A 185 1.17 -2.50 3.66
CA PHE A 185 0.84 -1.25 2.97
C PHE A 185 -0.66 -0.89 3.10
N PRO A 186 -1.61 -1.76 2.70
CA PRO A 186 -3.02 -1.41 2.82
C PRO A 186 -3.45 -1.19 4.28
N LEU A 187 -2.98 -2.01 5.23
CA LEU A 187 -3.30 -1.82 6.65
C LEU A 187 -2.75 -0.51 7.21
N ARG A 188 -1.53 -0.10 6.82
CA ARG A 188 -0.98 1.22 7.19
C ARG A 188 -1.84 2.34 6.64
N MET A 189 -2.29 2.24 5.38
CA MET A 189 -3.14 3.25 4.78
C MET A 189 -4.50 3.35 5.44
N ALA A 190 -5.14 2.22 5.74
CA ALA A 190 -6.40 2.19 6.49
C ALA A 190 -6.23 2.80 7.90
N GLY A 191 -5.15 2.44 8.60
CA GLY A 191 -4.86 2.98 9.93
C GLY A 191 -4.65 4.50 9.93
N ALA A 192 -3.85 5.02 8.99
CA ALA A 192 -3.57 6.45 8.88
C ALA A 192 -4.82 7.31 8.54
N HIS A 193 -5.88 6.67 8.04
CA HIS A 193 -7.15 7.30 7.69
C HIS A 193 -8.30 6.92 8.64
N SER A 194 -8.01 6.21 9.73
CA SER A 194 -9.01 5.84 10.73
C SER A 194 -9.27 7.00 11.70
N GLU A 195 -10.48 7.56 11.66
CA GLU A 195 -10.87 8.67 12.53
C GLU A 195 -11.48 8.19 13.86
N THR A 196 -12.16 7.05 13.84
CA THR A 196 -12.84 6.49 15.01
C THR A 196 -11.99 5.43 15.72
N GLU A 197 -12.13 5.30 17.04
CA GLU A 197 -11.41 4.26 17.79
C GLU A 197 -11.76 2.85 17.31
N TRP A 198 -13.01 2.62 16.88
CA TRP A 198 -13.42 1.34 16.30
C TRP A 198 -12.64 0.98 15.02
N GLN A 199 -12.44 1.94 14.11
CA GLN A 199 -11.61 1.72 12.91
C GLN A 199 -10.16 1.43 13.31
N ARG A 200 -9.59 2.22 14.24
CA ARG A 200 -8.22 2.06 14.74
C ARG A 200 -8.01 0.68 15.39
N ASP A 201 -8.94 0.26 16.24
CA ASP A 201 -8.96 -1.06 16.86
C ASP A 201 -9.03 -2.19 15.83
N LYS A 202 -9.86 -2.03 14.80
CA LYS A 202 -9.97 -3.03 13.73
C LYS A 202 -8.63 -3.21 13.01
N VAL A 203 -7.94 -2.12 12.67
CA VAL A 203 -6.61 -2.15 12.03
C VAL A 203 -5.56 -2.74 12.95
N ARG A 204 -5.54 -2.31 14.23
CA ARG A 204 -4.63 -2.82 15.27
C ARG A 204 -4.76 -4.34 15.44
N ASN A 205 -5.99 -4.86 15.48
CA ASN A 205 -6.25 -6.28 15.55
C ASN A 205 -5.75 -7.06 14.31
N LEU A 206 -5.89 -6.50 13.11
CA LEU A 206 -5.37 -7.11 11.90
C LEU A 206 -3.83 -7.13 11.88
N LEU A 207 -3.18 -6.04 12.28
CA LEU A 207 -1.72 -5.97 12.41
C LEU A 207 -1.20 -6.94 13.47
N ASN A 208 -1.91 -7.12 14.59
CA ASN A 208 -1.57 -8.14 15.59
C ASN A 208 -1.62 -9.56 15.05
N ARG A 209 -2.60 -9.87 14.18
CA ARG A 209 -2.63 -11.18 13.49
C ARG A 209 -1.45 -11.35 12.55
N VAL A 210 -1.07 -10.30 11.81
CA VAL A 210 0.13 -10.32 10.97
C VAL A 210 1.39 -10.54 11.82
N TYR A 211 1.53 -9.85 12.94
CA TYR A 211 2.62 -10.04 13.89
C TYR A 211 2.67 -11.48 14.42
N ASN A 212 1.54 -12.00 14.91
CA ASN A 212 1.43 -13.35 15.46
C ASN A 212 1.70 -14.45 14.41
N SER A 213 1.55 -14.15 13.12
CA SER A 213 1.95 -15.04 12.02
C SER A 213 3.45 -15.01 11.69
N GLY A 214 4.25 -14.26 12.45
CA GLY A 214 5.71 -14.24 12.37
C GLY A 214 6.31 -13.00 11.68
N PHE A 215 5.51 -12.00 11.34
CA PHE A 215 5.97 -10.78 10.66
C PHE A 215 6.11 -9.61 11.64
N VAL A 216 7.27 -9.56 12.30
CA VAL A 216 7.60 -8.54 13.34
C VAL A 216 7.46 -7.10 12.85
N VAL A 217 7.62 -6.84 11.55
CA VAL A 217 7.45 -5.50 10.95
C VAL A 217 6.05 -4.90 11.24
N ALA A 218 5.03 -5.74 11.46
CA ALA A 218 3.71 -5.27 11.85
C ALA A 218 3.69 -4.51 13.18
N GLU A 219 4.56 -4.86 14.14
CA GLU A 219 4.69 -4.14 15.41
C GLU A 219 5.16 -2.70 15.18
N ARG A 220 6.14 -2.50 14.29
CA ARG A 220 6.61 -1.14 13.97
C ARG A 220 5.50 -0.29 13.36
N ILE A 221 4.70 -0.85 12.45
CA ILE A 221 3.56 -0.13 11.87
C ILE A 221 2.52 0.22 12.95
N GLN A 222 2.26 -0.67 13.92
CA GLN A 222 1.35 -0.36 15.02
C GLN A 222 1.86 0.79 15.88
N THR A 223 3.16 0.83 16.18
CA THR A 223 3.77 1.94 16.92
C THR A 223 3.61 3.26 16.15
N ASP A 224 3.99 3.29 14.86
CA ASP A 224 3.88 4.49 14.03
C ASP A 224 2.43 5.01 13.95
N LEU A 225 1.46 4.11 13.83
CA LEU A 225 0.03 4.48 13.82
C LEU A 225 -0.44 5.00 15.17
N SER A 226 0.01 4.40 16.27
CA SER A 226 -0.38 4.83 17.62
C SER A 226 0.15 6.23 17.93
N GLU A 227 1.41 6.50 17.60
CA GLU A 227 2.01 7.84 17.71
C GLU A 227 1.25 8.86 16.85
N PHE A 228 0.90 8.48 15.62
CA PHE A 228 0.14 9.33 14.71
C PHE A 228 -1.29 9.64 15.21
N TRP A 229 -1.99 8.65 15.75
CA TRP A 229 -3.33 8.83 16.31
C TRP A 229 -3.31 9.73 17.54
N GLN A 230 -2.32 9.54 18.42
CA GLN A 230 -2.14 10.39 19.59
C GLN A 230 -1.93 11.86 19.16
N TYR A 231 -1.02 12.11 18.21
CA TYR A 231 -0.78 13.45 17.66
C TYR A 231 -2.07 14.10 17.12
N LYS A 232 -2.85 13.33 16.35
CA LYS A 232 -4.13 13.79 15.79
C LYS A 232 -5.14 14.17 16.86
N ASP A 233 -5.28 13.36 17.90
CA ASP A 233 -6.25 13.58 18.97
C ASP A 233 -5.86 14.82 19.81
N GLU A 234 -4.56 15.04 20.01
CA GLU A 234 -4.03 16.25 20.65
C GLU A 234 -4.33 17.52 19.82
N GLU A 235 -4.11 17.51 18.50
CA GLU A 235 -4.44 18.64 17.61
C GLU A 235 -5.93 19.00 17.64
N VAL A 236 -6.83 17.99 17.64
CA VAL A 236 -8.28 18.21 17.69
C VAL A 236 -8.69 18.76 19.06
N GLY A 237 -8.12 18.22 20.14
CA GLY A 237 -8.35 18.71 21.51
C GLY A 237 -7.99 20.19 21.66
N VAL A 238 -6.86 20.61 21.09
CA VAL A 238 -6.43 22.02 21.10
C VAL A 238 -7.40 22.92 20.31
N LYS A 239 -7.86 22.48 19.12
CA LYS A 239 -8.83 23.24 18.32
C LYS A 239 -10.20 23.41 19.01
N LEU A 240 -10.61 22.42 19.82
CA LEU A 240 -11.86 22.49 20.58
C LEU A 240 -11.76 23.36 21.84
N MET A 241 -10.57 23.59 22.39
CA MET A 241 -10.36 24.50 23.53
C MET A 241 -10.26 25.98 23.13
N LEU A 242 -10.00 26.26 21.84
CA LEU A 242 -9.81 27.62 21.29
C LEU A 242 -11.07 28.20 20.63
N ASN A 243 -12.16 27.42 20.55
CA ASN A 243 -13.48 27.83 20.05
C ASN A 243 -14.51 27.82 21.19
#